data_AF-A0A2X2X5Q5-F1
#
_entry.id   AF-A0A2X2X5Q5-F1
#
_cell.length_a   1.000
_cell.length_b   1.000
_cell.length_c   1.000
_cell.angle_alpha   90.00
_cell.angle_beta   90.00
_cell.angle_gamma   90.00
#
_symmetry.space_group_name_H-M   'P 1'
#
loop_
_entity.id
_entity.type
_entity.pdbx_description
1 polymer ?
#
loop_
_entity_poly.entity_id
_entity_poly.type
_entity_poly.pdbx_seq_one_letter_code
_entity_poly.pdbx_strand_id
1 'polypeptide(L)'
;MDDEVFDRDWLQPGKHNPLENKEVYILITTGGKERSFSKTGTYQYTVDELISGLIVSLKVFKADIKFIKTFTKPTNCPKKKLFYIKKSLQNFSINNIWSPA
;
A
#
# COMPACT_ATOMS: atom_id res chain seq x y z
N MET A 1 3.41 -5.11 24.75
CA MET A 1 3.09 -4.29 23.55
C MET A 1 3.80 -4.96 22.39
N ASP A 2 3.20 -6.03 21.89
CA ASP A 2 3.57 -6.70 20.63
C ASP A 2 2.55 -6.24 19.57
N ASP A 3 2.34 -4.93 19.49
CA ASP A 3 1.04 -4.40 19.05
C ASP A 3 0.78 -4.52 17.54
N GLU A 4 1.75 -4.85 16.68
CA GLU A 4 1.49 -4.99 15.23
C GLU A 4 2.39 -6.04 14.55
N VAL A 5 2.34 -7.29 15.02
CA VAL A 5 2.89 -8.42 14.27
C VAL A 5 1.74 -9.20 13.65
N PHE A 6 1.88 -9.62 12.39
CA PHE A 6 0.96 -10.54 11.76
C PHE A 6 0.96 -11.88 12.52
N ASP A 7 -0.07 -12.11 13.33
CA ASP A 7 -0.17 -13.31 14.16
C ASP A 7 -0.74 -14.47 13.35
N ARG A 8 0.01 -15.57 13.27
CA ARG A 8 -0.43 -16.77 12.55
C ARG A 8 -1.69 -17.39 13.14
N ASP A 9 -1.99 -17.15 14.40
CA ASP A 9 -3.19 -17.66 15.05
C ASP A 9 -4.47 -17.12 14.41
N TRP A 10 -4.41 -15.95 13.76
CA TRP A 10 -5.54 -15.38 13.02
C TRP A 10 -5.99 -16.22 11.81
N LEU A 11 -5.16 -17.17 11.35
CA LEU A 11 -5.50 -18.08 10.26
C LEU A 11 -6.19 -19.36 10.75
N GLN A 12 -6.24 -19.59 12.07
CA GLN A 12 -6.82 -20.80 12.63
C GLN A 12 -8.37 -20.74 12.59
N PRO A 13 -9.05 -21.89 12.39
CA PRO A 13 -10.50 -21.95 12.47
C PRO A 13 -11.03 -21.42 13.81
N GLY A 14 -12.03 -20.53 13.74
CA GLY A 14 -12.67 -19.96 14.93
C GLY A 14 -11.89 -18.82 15.61
N LYS A 15 -10.71 -18.44 15.11
CA LYS A 15 -10.00 -17.24 15.55
C LYS A 15 -10.41 -16.03 14.72
N HIS A 16 -10.44 -14.87 15.36
CA HIS A 16 -10.72 -13.60 14.67
C HIS A 16 -9.47 -13.12 13.94
N ASN A 17 -9.60 -12.91 12.63
CA ASN A 17 -8.59 -12.23 11.83
C ASN A 17 -8.96 -10.74 11.69
N PRO A 18 -8.21 -9.82 12.31
CA PRO A 18 -8.52 -8.40 12.28
C PRO A 18 -8.39 -7.76 10.89
N LEU A 19 -7.70 -8.43 9.96
CA LEU A 19 -7.44 -7.94 8.60
C LEU A 19 -8.39 -8.50 7.55
N GLU A 20 -9.20 -9.51 7.90
CA GLU A 20 -10.11 -10.14 6.94
C GLU A 20 -11.10 -9.09 6.39
N ASN A 21 -11.16 -8.99 5.07
CA ASN A 21 -11.97 -8.02 4.31
C ASN A 21 -11.68 -6.54 4.62
N LYS A 22 -10.59 -6.22 5.32
CA LYS A 22 -10.16 -4.83 5.49
C LYS A 22 -9.61 -4.30 4.19
N GLU A 23 -10.08 -3.12 3.78
CA GLU A 23 -9.54 -2.42 2.62
C GLU A 23 -8.14 -1.88 2.94
N VAL A 24 -7.16 -2.22 2.10
CA VAL A 24 -5.77 -1.80 2.26
C VAL A 24 -5.32 -0.97 1.07
N TYR A 25 -4.74 0.19 1.39
CA TYR A 25 -4.17 1.15 0.45
C TYR A 25 -2.69 1.32 0.74
N ILE A 26 -1.83 0.97 -0.20
CA ILE A 26 -0.39 1.03 -0.04
C ILE A 26 0.15 2.22 -0.84
N LEU A 27 0.64 3.24 -0.13
CA LEU A 27 1.29 4.40 -0.71
C LEU A 27 2.78 4.35 -0.42
N ILE A 28 3.60 4.24 -1.45
CA ILE A 28 5.06 4.13 -1.32
C ILE A 28 5.70 5.40 -1.86
N THR A 29 6.66 5.93 -1.12
CA THR A 29 7.52 7.00 -1.61
C THR A 29 8.97 6.51 -1.65
N THR A 30 9.68 6.81 -2.74
CA THR A 30 11.08 6.41 -2.89
C THR A 30 11.95 7.64 -3.15
N GLY A 31 13.16 7.67 -2.57
CA GLY A 31 14.14 8.72 -2.89
C GLY A 31 14.79 8.55 -4.27
N GLY A 32 14.90 7.30 -4.74
CA GLY A 32 15.47 6.98 -6.06
C GLY A 32 14.57 7.43 -7.21
N LYS A 33 15.19 7.68 -8.38
CA LYS A 33 14.47 7.92 -9.64
C LYS A 33 13.74 6.65 -10.06
N GLU A 34 12.63 6.77 -10.78
CA GLU A 34 11.82 5.64 -11.23
C GLU A 34 12.65 4.57 -11.96
N ARG A 35 13.55 4.99 -12.86
CA ARG A 35 14.48 4.09 -13.57
C ARG A 35 15.42 3.27 -12.69
N SER A 36 15.64 3.67 -11.43
CA SER A 36 16.47 2.91 -10.50
C SER A 36 15.76 1.63 -10.02
N PHE A 37 14.42 1.61 -10.08
CA PHE A 37 13.57 0.50 -9.67
C PHE A 37 13.07 -0.29 -10.89
N SER A 38 14.01 -0.79 -11.69
CA SER A 38 13.73 -1.67 -12.82
C SER A 38 14.74 -2.81 -12.84
N LYS A 39 14.49 -3.85 -13.64
CA LYS A 39 15.37 -5.00 -13.79
C LYS A 39 16.78 -4.67 -14.26
N THR A 40 16.92 -3.58 -15.00
CA THR A 40 18.21 -3.07 -15.49
C THR A 40 18.68 -1.84 -14.72
N GLY A 41 17.89 -1.38 -13.76
CA GLY A 41 18.17 -0.21 -12.93
C GLY A 41 19.12 -0.52 -11.79
N THR A 42 19.53 0.52 -11.06
CA THR A 42 20.48 0.42 -9.95
C THR A 42 20.12 -0.66 -8.93
N TYR A 43 18.84 -0.80 -8.59
CA TYR A 43 18.40 -1.76 -7.58
C TYR A 43 18.03 -3.11 -8.19
N GLN A 44 17.92 -3.24 -9.52
CA GLN A 44 17.56 -4.47 -10.23
C GLN A 44 16.20 -5.08 -9.85
N TYR A 45 15.39 -4.35 -9.08
CA TYR A 45 14.06 -4.74 -8.64
C TYR A 45 13.08 -3.61 -8.88
N THR A 46 11.84 -3.97 -9.21
CA THR A 46 10.72 -3.00 -9.17
C THR A 46 10.32 -2.75 -7.72
N VAL A 47 9.60 -1.66 -7.46
CA VAL A 47 9.10 -1.37 -6.10
C VAL A 47 8.14 -2.46 -5.61
N ASP A 48 7.30 -3.00 -6.49
CA ASP A 48 6.36 -4.08 -6.17
C ASP A 48 7.10 -5.35 -5.74
N GLU A 49 8.25 -5.64 -6.34
CA GLU A 49 9.10 -6.77 -5.94
C GLU A 49 9.71 -6.56 -4.56
N LEU A 50 10.16 -5.34 -4.27
CA LEU A 50 10.73 -4.99 -2.98
C LEU A 50 9.70 -5.09 -1.84
N ILE A 51 8.42 -4.82 -2.11
CA ILE A 51 7.34 -4.94 -1.12
C ILE A 51 6.54 -6.24 -1.22
N SER A 52 6.98 -7.19 -2.04
CA SER A 52 6.25 -8.44 -2.30
C SER A 52 5.92 -9.20 -1.02
N GLY A 53 6.83 -9.23 -0.03
CA GLY A 53 6.58 -9.84 1.28
C GLY A 53 5.36 -9.26 2.00
N LEU A 54 5.19 -7.94 1.98
CA LEU A 54 4.01 -7.27 2.57
C LEU A 54 2.73 -7.64 1.81
N ILE A 55 2.78 -7.63 0.47
CA ILE A 55 1.64 -8.00 -0.37
C ILE A 55 1.20 -9.44 -0.06
N VAL A 56 2.16 -10.36 0.06
CA VAL A 56 1.91 -11.77 0.39
C VAL A 56 1.26 -11.88 1.77
N SER A 57 1.81 -11.22 2.79
CA SER A 57 1.23 -11.24 4.13
C SER A 57 -0.23 -10.77 4.11
N LEU A 58 -0.52 -9.60 3.54
CA LEU A 58 -1.88 -9.06 3.47
C LEU A 58 -2.87 -10.01 2.77
N LYS A 59 -2.44 -10.68 1.69
CA LYS A 59 -3.25 -11.69 1.00
C LYS A 59 -3.50 -12.92 1.86
N VAL A 60 -2.48 -13.42 2.54
CA VAL A 60 -2.61 -14.56 3.47
C VAL A 60 -3.63 -14.25 4.57
N PHE A 61 -3.58 -13.03 5.11
CA PHE A 61 -4.54 -12.54 6.10
C PHE A 61 -5.84 -12.01 5.49
N LYS A 62 -6.15 -12.35 4.23
CA LYS A 62 -7.42 -12.04 3.57
C LYS A 62 -7.82 -10.56 3.59
N ALA A 63 -6.84 -9.67 3.61
CA ALA A 63 -7.07 -8.25 3.40
C ALA A 63 -7.40 -7.99 1.92
N ASP A 64 -8.24 -6.98 1.68
CA ASP A 64 -8.64 -6.57 0.34
C ASP A 64 -7.74 -5.42 -0.12
N ILE A 65 -6.68 -5.75 -0.87
CA ILE A 65 -5.74 -4.76 -1.39
C ILE A 65 -6.39 -4.05 -2.58
N LYS A 66 -6.94 -2.86 -2.33
CA LYS A 66 -7.60 -2.05 -3.36
C LYS A 66 -6.61 -1.31 -4.24
N PHE A 67 -5.48 -0.89 -3.69
CA PHE A 67 -4.57 0.02 -4.39
C PHE A 67 -3.13 -0.07 -3.88
N ILE A 68 -2.17 -0.12 -4.81
CA ILE A 68 -0.75 0.06 -4.56
C ILE A 68 -0.24 1.16 -5.48
N LYS A 69 0.41 2.19 -4.92
CA LYS A 69 0.93 3.30 -5.71
C LYS A 69 2.27 3.77 -5.22
N THR A 70 3.20 3.80 -6.16
CA THR A 70 4.57 4.24 -5.95
C THR A 70 4.76 5.66 -6.47
N PHE A 71 5.40 6.49 -5.66
CA PHE A 71 5.81 7.83 -5.99
C PHE A 71 7.31 7.98 -5.79
N THR A 72 8.05 8.08 -6.88
CA THR A 72 9.44 8.49 -6.80
C THR A 72 9.50 9.98 -6.51
N LYS A 73 10.21 10.38 -5.45
CA LYS A 73 10.49 11.78 -5.15
C LYS A 73 11.19 12.38 -6.36
N PRO A 74 10.55 13.26 -7.14
CA PRO A 74 11.30 14.05 -8.08
C PRO A 74 12.17 14.96 -7.23
N THR A 75 13.45 15.08 -7.57
CA THR A 75 14.38 16.05 -6.96
C THR A 75 13.81 17.48 -6.97
N ASN A 76 12.81 17.75 -7.82
CA ASN A 76 11.91 18.90 -7.77
C ASN A 76 10.45 18.44 -7.83
N CYS A 77 9.80 18.14 -6.70
CA CYS A 77 8.35 17.90 -6.68
C CYS A 77 7.63 19.26 -6.53
N PRO A 78 6.98 19.79 -7.56
CA PRO A 78 6.21 21.02 -7.40
C PRO A 78 5.05 20.73 -6.45
N LYS A 79 4.74 21.65 -5.52
CA LYS A 79 3.62 21.54 -4.55
C LYS A 79 2.30 21.03 -5.17
N LYS A 80 2.10 21.27 -6.48
CA LYS A 80 0.98 20.75 -7.29
C LYS A 80 0.86 19.22 -7.31
N LYS A 81 1.94 18.44 -7.38
CA LYS A 81 1.84 16.96 -7.45
C LYS A 81 1.43 16.35 -6.11
N LEU A 82 1.89 16.93 -5.00
CA LEU A 82 1.46 16.57 -3.65
C LEU A 82 -0.02 16.91 -3.42
N PHE A 83 -0.51 18.01 -4.01
CA PHE A 83 -1.94 18.36 -4.01
C PHE A 83 -2.79 17.32 -4.75
N TYR A 84 -2.36 16.81 -5.92
CA TYR A 84 -3.10 15.74 -6.60
C TYR A 84 -3.12 14.44 -5.79
N ILE A 85 -2.03 14.11 -5.10
CA ILE A 85 -1.98 12.94 -4.20
C ILE A 85 -2.95 13.15 -3.04
N LYS A 86 -2.88 14.30 -2.35
CA LYS A 86 -3.80 14.65 -1.27
C LYS A 86 -5.26 14.67 -1.74
N LYS A 87 -5.53 15.16 -2.95
CA LYS A 87 -6.86 15.18 -3.56
C LYS A 87 -7.34 13.79 -3.96
N SER A 88 -6.45 12.92 -4.47
CA SER A 88 -6.80 11.52 -4.73
C SER A 88 -7.14 10.76 -3.45
N LEU A 89 -6.44 11.05 -2.35
CA LEU A 89 -6.74 10.49 -1.03
C LEU A 89 -8.01 11.11 -0.40
N GLN A 90 -8.30 12.40 -0.64
CA GLN A 90 -9.53 13.06 -0.16
C GLN A 90 -10.77 12.62 -0.94
N ASN A 91 -10.70 12.55 -2.27
CA ASN A 91 -11.78 12.03 -3.12
C ASN A 91 -12.08 10.56 -2.79
N PHE A 92 -11.06 9.81 -2.36
CA PHE A 92 -11.22 8.46 -1.85
C PHE A 92 -12.04 8.43 -0.54
N SER A 93 -11.77 9.34 0.40
CA SER A 93 -12.58 9.48 1.63
C SER A 93 -14.05 9.85 1.35
N ILE A 94 -14.31 10.69 0.34
CA ILE A 94 -15.68 11.18 0.03
C ILE A 94 -16.53 10.09 -0.63
N ASN A 95 -15.96 9.26 -1.50
CA ASN A 95 -16.70 8.20 -2.19
C ASN A 95 -17.08 7.01 -1.28
N ASN A 96 -16.40 6.81 -0.15
CA ASN A 96 -16.72 5.78 0.84
C ASN A 96 -17.64 6.26 1.99
N ILE A 97 -18.05 7.55 2.01
CA ILE A 97 -18.96 8.11 3.03
C ILE A 97 -20.43 8.14 2.55
N TRP A 98 -20.69 7.87 1.25
CA TRP A 98 -22.06 7.76 0.72
C TRP A 98 -22.16 6.66 -0.33
N SER A 99 -22.29 5.41 0.12
CA SER A 99 -23.15 4.45 -0.58
C SER A 99 -24.45 4.39 0.22
N PRO A 100 -25.57 4.98 -0.26
CA PRO A 100 -26.86 4.69 0.34
C PRO A 100 -27.12 3.20 0.13
N ALA A 101 -27.24 2.47 1.24
CA ALA A 101 -27.94 1.19 1.27
C ALA A 101 -29.42 1.42 0.93
#